data_AF-A0AAD2JJH3-F1
#
_entry.id   AF-A0AAD2JJH3-F1
#
_cell.length_a   1.000
_cell.length_b   1.000
_cell.length_c   1.000
_cell.angle_alpha   90.00
_cell.angle_beta   90.00
_cell.angle_gamma   90.00
#
_symmetry.space_group_name_H-M   'P 1'
#
loop_
_entity.id
_entity.type
_entity.pdbx_description
1 polymer ?
#
loop_
_entity_poly.entity_id
_entity_poly.type
_entity_poly.pdbx_seq_one_letter_code
_entity_poly.pdbx_strand_id
1 'polypeptide(L)'
;MAPSSIKWAQPLSSSVHLSLAKPQVRVACDGIAALCQAFSTWPLSPTPTAPHFDLLSSIREALRVSNISWAEQHVGGHADQTKTWRQMSWWELRNSEVDDIAQGYADKLIATKDTIATNPKFFSEPCAIYINNKKVSCLALESVDKAVVLP
;
A
#
# COMPACT_ATOMS: atom_id res chain seq x y z
N MET A 1 -54.71 -47.95 -31.65
CA MET A 1 -53.30 -47.77 -31.22
C MET A 1 -52.94 -46.31 -31.36
N ALA A 2 -52.83 -45.58 -30.24
CA ALA A 2 -52.40 -44.18 -30.23
C ALA A 2 -50.86 -44.13 -30.15
N PRO A 3 -50.18 -43.17 -30.81
CA PRO A 3 -48.73 -43.06 -30.71
C PRO A 3 -48.34 -42.45 -29.36
N SER A 4 -47.43 -43.12 -28.66
CA SER A 4 -46.84 -42.69 -27.40
C SER A 4 -46.00 -41.42 -27.60
N SER A 5 -46.36 -40.35 -26.90
CA SER A 5 -45.58 -39.12 -26.89
C SER A 5 -44.29 -39.31 -26.08
N ILE A 6 -43.14 -39.14 -26.74
CA ILE A 6 -41.83 -39.10 -26.09
C ILE A 6 -41.75 -37.82 -25.25
N LYS A 7 -41.65 -37.97 -23.92
CA LYS A 7 -41.34 -36.86 -23.02
C LYS A 7 -39.83 -36.64 -23.01
N TRP A 8 -39.39 -35.53 -23.59
CA TRP A 8 -38.00 -35.08 -23.45
C TRP A 8 -37.75 -34.62 -22.01
N ALA A 9 -36.70 -35.17 -21.39
CA ALA A 9 -36.24 -34.72 -20.08
C ALA A 9 -35.76 -33.26 -20.19
N GLN A 10 -36.25 -32.41 -19.29
CA GLN A 10 -35.76 -31.04 -19.17
C GLN A 10 -34.29 -31.07 -18.72
N PRO A 11 -33.39 -30.25 -19.30
CA PRO A 11 -32.02 -30.18 -18.83
C PRO A 11 -32.00 -29.62 -17.40
N LEU A 12 -31.33 -30.32 -16.49
CA LEU A 12 -31.04 -29.83 -15.16
C LEU A 12 -30.18 -28.57 -15.28
N SER A 13 -30.80 -27.40 -15.07
CA SER A 13 -30.11 -26.12 -14.93
C SER A 13 -29.40 -26.08 -13.57
N SER A 14 -28.29 -26.80 -13.43
CA SER A 14 -27.37 -26.61 -12.31
C SER A 14 -26.44 -25.45 -12.63
N SER A 15 -26.89 -24.23 -12.35
CA SER A 15 -25.99 -23.07 -12.28
C SER A 15 -25.04 -23.27 -11.11
N VAL A 16 -23.83 -23.75 -11.40
CA VAL A 16 -22.74 -23.82 -10.43
C VAL A 16 -22.26 -22.40 -10.17
N HIS A 17 -22.74 -21.77 -9.10
CA HIS A 17 -22.16 -20.54 -8.58
C HIS A 17 -20.83 -20.85 -7.87
N LEU A 18 -19.74 -20.90 -8.65
CA LEU A 18 -18.39 -20.87 -8.10
C LEU A 18 -18.11 -19.46 -7.56
N SER A 19 -18.33 -19.26 -6.26
CA SER A 19 -17.78 -18.11 -5.54
C SER A 19 -16.26 -18.26 -5.47
N LEU A 20 -15.54 -17.80 -6.49
CA LEU A 20 -14.08 -17.71 -6.44
C LEU A 20 -13.71 -16.70 -5.35
N ALA A 21 -13.10 -17.16 -4.27
CA ALA A 21 -12.55 -16.29 -3.23
C ALA A 21 -11.62 -15.27 -3.89
N LYS A 22 -11.73 -13.99 -3.49
CA LYS A 22 -10.83 -12.95 -4.00
C LYS A 22 -9.38 -13.36 -3.70
N PRO A 23 -8.46 -13.24 -4.67
CA PRO A 23 -7.05 -13.52 -4.41
C PRO A 23 -6.57 -12.61 -3.27
N GLN A 24 -5.75 -13.15 -2.37
CA GLN A 24 -5.24 -12.42 -1.21
C GLN A 24 -3.76 -12.06 -1.40
N VAL A 25 -3.42 -10.80 -1.15
CA VAL A 25 -2.05 -10.30 -1.09
C VAL A 25 -1.70 -9.93 0.33
N ARG A 26 -0.46 -10.22 0.74
CA ARG A 26 0.05 -9.87 2.06
C ARG A 26 1.06 -8.74 1.96
N VAL A 27 0.87 -7.71 2.77
CA VAL A 27 1.82 -6.60 2.94
C VAL A 27 2.50 -6.78 4.29
N ALA A 28 3.82 -6.79 4.27
CA ALA A 28 4.61 -6.94 5.48
C ALA A 28 5.49 -5.70 5.70
N CYS A 29 5.61 -5.27 6.95
CA CYS A 29 6.36 -4.08 7.34
C CYS A 29 6.85 -4.23 8.79
N ASP A 30 8.04 -3.72 9.07
CA ASP A 30 8.61 -3.69 10.42
C ASP A 30 8.13 -2.51 11.27
N GLY A 31 7.72 -1.42 10.63
CA GLY A 31 7.04 -0.29 11.25
C GLY A 31 5.59 -0.61 11.63
N ILE A 32 5.38 -1.22 12.80
CA ILE A 32 4.03 -1.62 13.26
C ILE A 32 3.04 -0.44 13.26
N ALA A 33 3.49 0.76 13.65
CA ALA A 33 2.64 1.96 13.65
C ALA A 33 2.21 2.37 12.23
N ALA A 34 3.10 2.25 11.25
CA ALA A 34 2.78 2.54 9.85
C ALA A 34 1.82 1.48 9.28
N LEU A 35 2.07 0.21 9.59
CA LEU A 35 1.21 -0.91 9.19
C LEU A 35 -0.20 -0.76 9.75
N CYS A 36 -0.34 -0.48 11.05
CA CYS A 36 -1.63 -0.24 11.69
C CYS A 36 -2.34 0.97 11.06
N GLN A 37 -1.63 2.06 10.78
CA GLN A 37 -2.22 3.23 10.13
C GLN A 37 -2.66 2.93 8.69
N ALA A 38 -1.88 2.18 7.91
CA ALA A 38 -2.23 1.82 6.54
C ALA A 38 -3.51 0.97 6.45
N PHE A 39 -3.72 0.06 7.40
CA PHE A 39 -4.88 -0.85 7.42
C PHE A 39 -6.05 -0.37 8.30
N SER A 40 -5.88 0.75 9.00
CA SER A 40 -6.93 1.35 9.83
C SER A 40 -8.00 2.05 9.00
N THR A 41 -9.25 1.97 9.45
CA THR A 41 -10.39 2.73 8.91
C THR A 41 -10.53 4.12 9.52
N TRP A 42 -9.77 4.44 10.57
CA TRP A 42 -9.77 5.77 11.18
C TRP A 42 -9.13 6.80 10.24
N PRO A 43 -9.66 8.02 10.11
CA PRO A 43 -9.09 9.05 9.26
C PRO A 43 -7.59 9.28 9.53
N LEU A 44 -6.79 9.45 8.47
CA LEU A 44 -5.43 9.97 8.64
C LEU A 44 -5.56 11.45 9.04
N SER A 45 -4.87 11.86 10.10
CA SER A 45 -4.82 13.26 10.47
C SER A 45 -3.69 13.96 9.70
N PRO A 46 -3.99 14.96 8.84
CA PRO A 46 -2.96 15.73 8.17
C PRO A 46 -2.37 16.75 9.14
N THR A 47 -1.60 16.29 10.13
CA THR A 47 -0.82 17.20 10.99
C THR A 47 0.58 17.40 10.40
N PRO A 48 1.21 18.56 10.64
CA PRO A 48 2.61 18.79 10.25
C PRO A 48 3.58 17.75 10.83
N THR A 49 3.15 17.06 11.88
CA THR A 49 3.89 16.00 12.57
C THR A 49 3.55 14.60 12.08
N ALA A 50 2.58 14.42 11.18
CA ALA A 50 2.19 13.11 10.68
C ALA A 50 3.27 12.60 9.70
N PRO A 51 4.11 11.63 10.11
CA PRO A 51 5.13 11.12 9.23
C PRO A 51 4.46 10.34 8.10
N HIS A 52 4.95 10.50 6.88
CA HIS A 52 4.55 9.71 5.71
C HIS A 52 3.05 9.79 5.33
N PHE A 53 2.38 10.91 5.58
CA PHE A 53 0.95 11.10 5.25
C PHE A 53 0.62 10.71 3.80
N ASP A 54 1.38 11.24 2.83
CA ASP A 54 1.17 10.96 1.40
C ASP A 54 1.23 9.46 1.12
N LEU A 55 2.27 8.77 1.60
CA LEU A 55 2.44 7.34 1.41
C LEU A 55 1.30 6.54 2.05
N LEU A 56 0.91 6.86 3.28
CA LEU A 56 -0.20 6.20 3.97
C LEU A 56 -1.53 6.41 3.24
N SER A 57 -1.77 7.63 2.74
CA SER A 57 -2.98 7.95 1.98
C SER A 57 -3.04 7.16 0.66
N SER A 58 -1.90 7.04 -0.04
CA SER A 58 -1.77 6.27 -1.27
C SER A 58 -1.96 4.77 -1.03
N ILE A 59 -1.41 4.22 0.06
CA ILE A 59 -1.62 2.81 0.43
C ILE A 59 -3.10 2.58 0.69
N ARG A 60 -3.75 3.40 1.51
CA ARG A 60 -5.18 3.26 1.81
C ARG A 60 -6.05 3.32 0.57
N GLU A 61 -5.74 4.24 -0.35
CA GLU A 61 -6.45 4.33 -1.62
C GLU A 61 -6.24 3.08 -2.47
N ALA A 62 -5.00 2.58 -2.59
CA ALA A 62 -4.71 1.33 -3.29
C ALA A 62 -5.49 0.14 -2.70
N LEU A 63 -5.50 0.01 -1.37
CA LEU A 63 -6.28 -1.01 -0.67
C LEU A 63 -7.77 -0.88 -1.00
N ARG A 64 -8.31 0.34 -0.97
CA ARG A 64 -9.74 0.65 -1.20
C ARG A 64 -10.19 0.37 -2.63
N VAL A 65 -9.41 0.74 -3.63
CA VAL A 65 -9.81 0.64 -5.05
C VAL A 65 -9.50 -0.73 -5.67
N SER A 66 -8.60 -1.50 -5.07
CA SER A 66 -8.26 -2.82 -5.58
C SER A 66 -9.40 -3.83 -5.41
N ASN A 67 -9.52 -4.78 -6.34
CA ASN A 67 -10.49 -5.87 -6.26
C ASN A 67 -9.90 -7.16 -5.64
N ILE A 68 -8.85 -7.04 -4.82
CA ILE A 68 -8.19 -8.15 -4.16
C ILE A 68 -8.32 -8.04 -2.65
N SER A 69 -8.17 -9.16 -1.94
CA SER A 69 -8.12 -9.16 -0.48
C SER A 69 -6.72 -8.80 -0.03
N TRP A 70 -6.59 -8.04 1.06
CA TRP A 70 -5.31 -7.69 1.65
C TRP A 70 -5.21 -8.26 3.06
N ALA A 71 -3.98 -8.59 3.46
CA ALA A 71 -3.65 -8.94 4.84
C ALA A 71 -2.35 -8.25 5.21
N GLU A 72 -2.28 -7.77 6.44
CA GLU A 72 -1.09 -7.21 7.05
C GLU A 72 -0.26 -8.30 7.75
N GLN A 73 1.04 -8.07 7.85
CA GLN A 73 1.94 -8.87 8.69
C GLN A 73 3.06 -7.98 9.23
N HIS A 74 3.19 -7.93 10.55
CA HIS A 74 4.36 -7.30 11.15
C HIS A 74 5.58 -8.21 10.97
N VAL A 75 6.73 -7.61 10.65
CA VAL A 75 8.03 -8.29 10.54
C VAL A 75 8.97 -7.70 11.58
N GLY A 76 9.80 -8.51 12.22
CA GLY A 76 10.83 -7.97 13.10
C GLY A 76 11.84 -7.15 12.30
N GLY A 77 12.07 -5.89 12.70
CA GLY A 77 13.14 -5.08 12.13
C GLY A 77 14.52 -5.61 12.53
N HIS A 78 15.53 -5.33 11.71
CA HIS A 78 16.93 -5.67 11.97
C HIS A 78 17.20 -7.13 12.36
N ALA A 79 16.49 -8.08 11.72
CA ALA A 79 16.69 -9.50 11.97
C ALA A 79 18.12 -9.97 11.62
N ASP A 80 18.80 -9.28 10.72
CA ASP A 80 20.20 -9.47 10.33
C ASP A 80 21.21 -9.26 11.47
N GLN A 81 20.85 -8.50 12.51
CA GLN A 81 21.70 -8.29 13.68
C GLN A 81 21.74 -9.50 14.62
N THR A 82 20.73 -10.38 14.57
CA THR A 82 20.55 -11.49 15.52
C THR A 82 20.47 -12.86 14.85
N LYS A 83 20.22 -12.90 13.54
CA LYS A 83 20.08 -14.13 12.75
C LYS A 83 21.05 -14.13 11.60
N THR A 84 21.58 -15.29 11.27
CA THR A 84 22.28 -15.49 9.99
C THR A 84 21.27 -15.51 8.84
N TRP A 85 21.73 -15.22 7.62
CA TRP A 85 20.90 -15.27 6.40
C TRP A 85 20.05 -16.53 6.26
N ARG A 86 20.59 -17.70 6.64
CA ARG A 86 19.88 -19.00 6.56
C ARG A 86 18.78 -19.17 7.62
N GLN A 87 18.80 -18.36 8.67
CA GLN A 87 17.83 -18.37 9.77
C GLN A 87 16.74 -17.33 9.60
N MET A 88 16.91 -16.38 8.69
CA MET A 88 15.92 -15.35 8.39
C MET A 88 14.79 -15.95 7.53
N SER A 89 13.56 -15.61 7.89
CA SER A 89 12.40 -15.88 7.04
C SER A 89 12.48 -15.08 5.75
N TRP A 90 11.70 -15.49 4.74
CA TRP A 90 11.61 -14.75 3.48
C TRP A 90 11.25 -13.26 3.68
N TRP A 91 10.36 -12.96 4.63
CA TRP A 91 9.96 -11.58 4.93
C TRP A 91 11.07 -10.76 5.60
N GLU A 92 11.81 -11.35 6.54
CA GLU A 92 12.93 -10.69 7.21
C GLU A 92 14.06 -10.38 6.22
N LEU A 93 14.32 -11.28 5.27
CA LEU A 93 15.29 -11.05 4.20
C LEU A 93 14.88 -9.85 3.33
N ARG A 94 13.61 -9.80 2.90
CA ARG A 94 13.12 -8.68 2.08
C ARG A 94 13.06 -7.36 2.86
N ASN A 95 12.77 -7.38 4.16
CA ASN A 95 12.84 -6.18 4.99
C ASN A 95 14.27 -5.62 5.01
N SER A 96 15.26 -6.48 5.28
CA SER A 96 16.67 -6.09 5.30
C SER A 96 17.13 -5.55 3.95
N GLU A 97 16.75 -6.20 2.85
CA GLU A 97 17.11 -5.72 1.50
C GLU A 97 16.54 -4.32 1.20
N VAL A 98 15.30 -4.04 1.61
CA VAL A 98 14.68 -2.73 1.40
C VAL A 98 15.29 -1.67 2.31
N ASP A 99 15.61 -2.01 3.56
CA ASP A 99 16.32 -1.13 4.49
C ASP A 99 17.71 -0.75 3.96
N ASP A 100 18.46 -1.72 3.43
CA ASP A 100 19.78 -1.50 2.83
C ASP A 100 19.69 -0.56 1.61
N ILE A 101 18.69 -0.74 0.76
CA ILE A 101 18.45 0.15 -0.40
C ILE A 101 18.09 1.56 0.07
N ALA A 102 17.22 1.67 1.08
CA ALA A 102 16.80 2.96 1.63
C ALA A 102 17.98 3.71 2.28
N GLN A 103 18.79 3.02 3.08
CA GLN A 103 20.00 3.57 3.69
C GLN A 103 21.02 4.00 2.62
N GLY A 104 21.26 3.15 1.61
CA GLY A 104 22.17 3.49 0.52
C GLY A 104 21.73 4.73 -0.28
N TYR A 105 20.41 4.90 -0.47
CA TYR A 105 19.88 6.13 -1.09
C TYR A 105 20.04 7.36 -0.18
N ALA A 106 19.78 7.22 1.12
CA ALA A 106 20.00 8.29 2.09
C ALA A 106 21.48 8.73 2.12
N ASP A 107 22.42 7.77 2.15
CA ASP A 107 23.87 8.04 2.12
C ASP A 107 24.28 8.79 0.85
N LYS A 108 23.71 8.43 -0.30
CA LYS A 108 23.92 9.14 -1.57
C LYS A 108 23.44 10.59 -1.49
N LEU A 109 22.27 10.85 -0.92
CA LEU A 109 21.73 12.20 -0.75
C LEU A 109 22.62 13.05 0.18
N ILE A 110 23.08 12.46 1.29
CA ILE A 110 24.01 13.11 2.22
C ILE A 110 25.33 13.45 1.51
N ALA A 111 25.91 12.50 0.78
CA ALA A 111 27.17 12.70 0.07
C ALA A 111 27.08 13.78 -1.01
N THR A 112 25.93 13.89 -1.68
CA THR A 112 25.68 14.89 -2.73
C THR A 112 25.21 16.25 -2.19
N LYS A 113 25.02 16.36 -0.86
CA LYS A 113 24.43 17.54 -0.18
C LYS A 113 23.01 17.88 -0.67
N ASP A 114 22.33 16.92 -1.25
CA ASP A 114 20.93 17.03 -1.66
C ASP A 114 20.03 16.49 -0.54
N THR A 115 20.03 17.18 0.60
CA THR A 115 19.40 16.68 1.84
C THR A 115 17.88 16.73 1.83
N ILE A 116 17.27 17.27 0.77
CA ILE A 116 15.82 17.32 0.60
C ILE A 116 15.45 16.28 -0.46
N ALA A 117 15.11 15.08 0.00
CA ALA A 117 14.56 14.06 -0.87
C ALA A 117 13.32 14.60 -1.60
N THR A 118 13.22 14.32 -2.90
CA THR A 118 12.01 14.63 -3.66
C THR A 118 10.81 13.90 -3.05
N ASN A 119 9.66 14.57 -2.97
CA ASN A 119 8.38 13.94 -2.64
C ASN A 119 7.67 13.58 -3.95
N PRO A 120 7.78 12.33 -4.44
CA PRO A 120 7.13 11.94 -5.68
C PRO A 120 5.61 11.91 -5.51
N LYS A 121 4.87 12.03 -6.62
CA LYS A 121 3.45 11.64 -6.63
C LYS A 121 3.39 10.11 -6.64
N PHE A 122 2.64 9.52 -5.74
CA PHE A 122 2.45 8.07 -5.74
C PHE A 122 1.32 7.67 -6.71
N PHE A 123 1.39 6.45 -7.23
CA PHE A 123 0.46 5.96 -8.27
C PHE A 123 -1.02 6.07 -7.87
N SER A 124 -1.33 5.76 -6.61
CA SER A 124 -2.68 5.77 -6.03
C SER A 124 -2.89 6.96 -5.09
N GLU A 125 -2.11 8.03 -5.23
CA GLU A 125 -2.32 9.22 -4.41
C GLU A 125 -3.64 9.91 -4.81
N PRO A 126 -4.62 10.02 -3.89
CA PRO A 126 -5.95 10.53 -4.23
C PRO A 126 -5.95 12.01 -4.58
N CYS A 127 -5.05 12.79 -3.96
CA CYS A 127 -4.77 14.17 -4.30
C CYS A 127 -3.40 14.57 -3.75
N ALA A 128 -2.76 15.53 -4.41
CA ALA A 128 -1.49 16.11 -3.96
C ALA A 128 -1.55 17.63 -4.00
N ILE A 129 -0.87 18.26 -3.05
CA ILE A 129 -0.82 19.73 -2.94
C ILE A 129 0.50 20.23 -3.48
N TYR A 130 0.43 21.28 -4.31
CA TYR A 130 1.58 21.92 -4.91
C TYR A 130 1.64 23.40 -4.57
N ILE A 131 2.84 23.87 -4.21
CA ILE A 131 3.17 25.30 -4.07
C ILE A 131 4.37 25.57 -4.98
N ASN A 132 4.26 26.57 -5.87
CA ASN A 132 5.33 26.91 -6.82
C ASN A 132 5.85 25.70 -7.62
N ASN A 133 4.93 24.85 -8.11
CA ASN A 133 5.25 23.61 -8.85
C ASN A 133 6.03 22.55 -8.05
N LYS A 134 6.12 22.69 -6.73
CA LYS A 134 6.72 21.71 -5.83
C LYS A 134 5.63 21.05 -4.98
N LYS A 135 5.60 19.72 -4.98
CA LYS A 135 4.70 18.95 -4.11
C LYS A 135 5.09 19.19 -2.66
N VAL A 136 4.12 19.54 -1.81
CA VAL A 136 4.33 19.75 -0.38
C VAL A 136 3.73 18.58 0.40
N SER A 137 4.50 18.02 1.33
CA SER A 137 4.08 16.95 2.25
C SER A 137 3.46 17.49 3.53
N CYS A 138 3.57 18.79 3.79
CA CYS A 138 2.95 19.48 4.91
C CYS A 138 2.41 20.84 4.46
N LEU A 139 1.25 21.22 5.00
CA LEU A 139 0.65 22.52 4.80
C LEU A 139 1.02 23.42 5.99
N ALA A 140 1.81 24.45 5.74
CA ALA A 140 1.93 25.58 6.65
C ALA A 140 0.72 26.51 6.41
N LEU A 141 0.03 26.93 7.47
CA LEU A 141 -1.22 27.70 7.37
C LEU A 141 -1.02 29.00 6.57
N GLU A 142 0.15 29.62 6.70
CA GLU A 142 0.56 30.82 5.97
C GLU A 142 0.74 30.61 4.45
N SER A 143 0.74 29.36 3.98
CA SER A 143 0.96 29.00 2.58
C SER A 143 -0.29 28.48 1.88
N VAL A 144 -1.42 28.38 2.59
CA VAL A 144 -2.68 27.83 2.07
C VAL A 144 -3.20 28.60 0.86
N ASP A 145 -3.09 29.93 0.87
CA ASP A 145 -3.58 30.79 -0.24
C ASP A 145 -2.84 30.56 -1.56
N LYS A 146 -1.69 29.89 -1.52
CA LYS A 146 -0.84 29.58 -2.68
C LYS A 146 -0.92 28.12 -3.11
N ALA A 147 -1.68 27.31 -2.37
CA ALA A 147 -1.76 25.88 -2.57
C ALA A 147 -2.71 25.54 -3.72
N VAL A 148 -2.26 24.68 -4.64
CA VAL A 148 -3.09 24.09 -5.70
C VAL A 148 -3.20 22.60 -5.44
N VAL A 149 -4.44 22.08 -5.42
CA VAL A 149 -4.73 20.65 -5.30
C VAL A 149 -4.91 20.07 -6.70
N LEU A 150 -4.18 19.00 -7.02
CA LEU A 150 -4.34 18.26 -8.27
C LEU A 150 -4.91 16.85 -8.00
N PRO A 151 -5.85 16.36 -8.84
CA PRO A 151 -6.24 14.94 -8.86
C PRO A 151 -5.09 14.05 -9.34
#